data_AF-G0NIU6-F1
#
_entry.id   AF-G0NIU6-F1
#
_cell.length_a   1.000
_cell.length_b   1.000
_cell.length_c   1.000
_cell.angle_alpha   90.00
_cell.angle_beta   90.00
_cell.angle_gamma   90.00
#
_symmetry.space_group_name_H-M   'P 1'
#
loop_
_entity.id
_entity.type
_entity.pdbx_description
1 polymer ?
#
loop_
_entity_poly.entity_id
_entity_poly.type
_entity_poly.pdbx_seq_one_letter_code
_entity_poly.pdbx_strand_id
1 'polypeptide(L)'
;MVTFRKEDSRRARYLYSHFDDLIGVHGMAKAYKMHNVLQFCDWYLVTRNKREYNNEEVRDWIISASMFEFRHLLVYLLKPMKSVKDCIDEEDVEYMTNESMKMFIAKFLYEKF
;
A
#
# COMPACT_ATOMS: atom_id res chain seq x y z
N MET A 1 -12.90 -6.01 23.81
CA MET A 1 -12.75 -4.55 23.90
C MET A 1 -11.26 -4.23 23.91
N VAL A 2 -10.67 -4.00 22.74
CA VAL A 2 -9.22 -3.74 22.61
C VAL A 2 -9.01 -2.24 22.76
N THR A 3 -8.34 -1.82 23.83
CA THR A 3 -7.98 -0.42 24.08
C THR A 3 -6.89 0.02 23.09
N PHE A 4 -7.29 0.71 22.01
CA PHE A 4 -6.36 1.46 21.16
C PHE A 4 -5.65 2.53 22.00
N ARG A 5 -4.32 2.46 22.12
CA ARG A 5 -3.52 3.45 22.86
C ARG A 5 -3.45 4.76 22.07
N LYS A 6 -3.56 5.91 22.74
CA LYS A 6 -3.44 7.26 22.11
C LYS A 6 -2.15 7.46 21.28
N GLU A 7 -1.09 6.70 21.57
CA GLU A 7 0.18 6.72 20.82
C GLU A 7 0.05 6.12 19.42
N ASP A 8 -0.74 5.06 19.28
CA ASP A 8 -1.04 4.40 18.01
C ASP A 8 -1.77 5.36 17.05
N SER A 9 -2.71 6.15 17.56
CA SER A 9 -3.44 7.16 16.77
C SER A 9 -2.59 8.40 16.41
N ARG A 10 -1.52 8.71 17.16
CA ARG A 10 -0.58 9.79 16.77
C ARG A 10 0.38 9.32 15.68
N ARG A 11 0.88 8.09 15.81
CA ARG A 11 1.77 7.48 14.82
C ARG A 11 1.06 7.19 13.50
N ALA A 12 -0.21 6.79 13.55
CA ALA A 12 -1.06 6.65 12.35
C ALA A 12 -1.16 7.98 11.59
N ARG A 13 -1.58 9.06 12.26
CA ARG A 13 -1.67 10.40 11.64
C ARG A 13 -0.34 10.90 11.09
N TYR A 14 0.76 10.60 11.76
CA TYR A 14 2.10 10.93 11.29
C TYR A 14 2.49 10.16 10.01
N LEU A 15 2.12 8.88 9.90
CA LEU A 15 2.38 8.10 8.69
C LEU A 15 1.50 8.53 7.52
N TYR A 16 0.23 8.84 7.76
CA TYR A 16 -0.66 9.42 6.74
C TYR A 16 -0.13 10.76 6.23
N SER A 17 0.36 11.65 7.10
CA SER A 17 0.93 12.93 6.66
C SER A 17 2.17 12.74 5.78
N HIS A 18 3.02 11.76 6.09
CA HIS A 18 4.19 11.45 5.27
C HIS A 18 3.81 10.75 3.97
N PHE A 19 2.68 10.02 3.94
CA PHE A 19 2.18 9.41 2.72
C PHE A 19 1.81 10.46 1.68
N ASP A 20 1.07 11.49 2.10
CA ASP A 20 0.67 12.59 1.23
C ASP A 20 1.89 13.35 0.67
N ASP A 21 2.86 13.67 1.53
CA ASP A 21 4.11 14.30 1.11
C ASP A 21 4.88 13.42 0.11
N LEU A 22 4.93 12.11 0.37
CA LEU A 22 5.65 11.16 -0.48
C LEU A 22 4.95 10.91 -1.81
N ILE A 23 3.61 11.00 -1.88
CA ILE A 23 2.86 11.00 -3.15
C ILE A 23 3.29 12.18 -4.02
N GLY A 24 3.41 13.37 -3.43
CA GLY A 24 3.90 14.56 -4.14
C GLY A 24 5.30 14.35 -4.71
N VAL A 25 6.22 13.83 -3.90
CA VAL A 25 7.60 13.50 -4.33
C VAL A 25 7.60 12.41 -5.40
N HIS A 26 6.78 11.37 -5.24
CA HIS A 26 6.67 10.26 -6.19
C HIS A 26 6.14 10.74 -7.55
N GLY A 27 5.13 11.61 -7.55
CA GLY A 27 4.59 12.22 -8.77
C GLY A 27 5.64 13.03 -9.53
N MET A 28 6.41 13.87 -8.84
CA MET A 28 7.52 14.60 -9.45
C MET A 28 8.60 13.66 -9.97
N ALA A 29 9.03 12.69 -9.15
CA ALA A 29 10.04 11.71 -9.54
C ALA A 29 9.62 10.93 -10.80
N LYS A 30 8.33 10.60 -10.94
CA LYS A 30 7.77 9.93 -12.12
C LYS A 30 7.83 10.83 -13.34
N ALA A 31 7.43 12.10 -13.22
CA ALA A 31 7.50 13.08 -14.31
C ALA A 31 8.95 13.29 -14.82
N TYR A 32 9.93 13.29 -13.92
CA TYR A 32 11.35 13.47 -14.24
C TYR A 32 12.12 12.16 -14.47
N LYS A 33 11.44 11.01 -14.50
CA LYS A 33 12.05 9.67 -14.69
C LYS A 33 13.18 9.36 -13.69
N MET A 34 13.03 9.82 -12.45
CA MET A 34 14.00 9.62 -11.37
C MET A 34 13.82 8.24 -10.73
N HIS A 35 14.24 7.18 -11.42
CA HIS A 35 14.01 5.79 -11.01
C HIS A 35 14.49 5.47 -9.58
N ASN A 36 15.63 5.99 -9.17
CA ASN A 36 16.17 5.78 -7.82
C ASN A 36 15.27 6.41 -6.73
N VAL A 37 14.64 7.55 -7.04
CA VAL A 37 13.73 8.23 -6.10
C VAL A 37 12.42 7.45 -6.00
N LEU A 38 11.90 6.94 -7.12
CA LEU A 38 10.72 6.07 -7.12
C LEU A 38 10.94 4.83 -6.25
N GLN A 39 12.08 4.15 -6.41
CA GLN A 39 12.45 3.00 -5.58
C GLN A 39 12.62 3.36 -4.11
N PHE A 40 13.22 4.52 -3.83
CA PHE A 40 13.37 5.01 -2.46
C PHE A 40 12.02 5.27 -1.78
N CYS A 41 11.08 5.92 -2.48
CA CYS A 41 9.74 6.17 -1.95
C CYS A 41 9.04 4.87 -1.54
N ASP A 42 9.05 3.88 -2.45
CA ASP A 42 8.43 2.58 -2.23
C ASP A 42 9.08 1.82 -1.04
N TRP A 43 10.41 1.78 -0.99
CA TRP A 43 11.15 1.18 0.12
C TRP A 43 10.95 1.90 1.45
N TYR A 44 10.88 3.23 1.43
CA TYR A 44 10.66 4.04 2.63
C TYR A 44 9.31 3.72 3.25
N LEU A 45 8.27 3.60 2.43
CA LEU A 45 6.94 3.23 2.90
C LEU A 45 6.95 1.86 3.56
N VAL A 46 7.50 0.83 2.92
CA VAL A 46 7.63 -0.51 3.54
C VAL A 46 8.37 -0.46 4.88
N THR A 47 9.46 0.31 4.95
CA THR A 47 10.31 0.37 6.14
C THR A 47 9.64 1.08 7.33
N ARG A 48 8.78 2.07 7.04
CA ARG A 48 8.04 2.83 8.06
C ARG A 48 6.70 2.20 8.42
N ASN A 49 6.10 1.48 7.48
CA ASN A 49 4.85 0.74 7.59
C ASN A 49 5.10 -0.63 8.24
N LYS A 50 5.58 -0.64 9.50
CA LYS A 50 5.83 -1.87 10.30
C LYS A 50 4.78 -2.09 11.40
N ARG A 51 3.61 -1.46 11.28
CA ARG A 51 2.56 -1.51 12.31
C ARG A 51 1.57 -2.63 12.01
N GLU A 52 0.93 -3.16 13.04
CA GLU A 52 -0.29 -3.94 12.89
C GLU A 52 -1.43 -2.98 12.58
N TYR A 53 -1.90 -3.01 11.33
CA TYR A 53 -3.06 -2.27 10.88
C TYR A 53 -4.33 -3.07 11.17
N ASN A 54 -5.44 -2.37 11.38
CA ASN A 54 -6.74 -3.03 11.27
C ASN A 54 -7.08 -3.27 9.78
N ASN A 55 -8.05 -4.15 9.50
CA ASN A 55 -8.36 -4.53 8.12
C ASN A 55 -8.76 -3.35 7.22
N GLU A 56 -9.49 -2.37 7.77
CA GLU A 56 -9.92 -1.17 7.02
C GLU A 56 -8.73 -0.29 6.64
N GLU A 57 -7.82 -0.02 7.58
CA GLU A 57 -6.59 0.73 7.30
C GLU A 57 -5.76 0.02 6.23
N VAL A 58 -5.58 -1.31 6.29
CA VAL A 58 -4.81 -2.05 5.27
C VAL A 58 -5.42 -1.89 3.88
N ARG A 59 -6.75 -1.94 3.77
CA ARG A 59 -7.44 -1.77 2.49
C ARG A 59 -7.15 -0.41 1.86
N ASP A 60 -7.25 0.67 2.63
CA ASP A 60 -6.92 2.02 2.15
C ASP A 60 -5.48 2.10 1.63
N TRP A 61 -4.54 1.48 2.35
CA TRP A 61 -3.14 1.40 1.96
C TRP A 61 -2.93 0.57 0.69
N ILE A 62 -3.67 -0.53 0.51
CA ILE A 62 -3.63 -1.37 -0.69
C ILE A 62 -4.14 -0.61 -1.91
N ILE A 63 -5.27 0.09 -1.78
CA ILE A 63 -5.85 0.91 -2.85
C ILE A 63 -4.84 1.98 -3.25
N SER A 64 -4.31 2.71 -2.27
CA SER A 64 -3.36 3.79 -2.53
C SER A 64 -2.05 3.26 -3.16
N ALA A 65 -1.50 2.15 -2.65
CA ALA A 65 -0.32 1.51 -3.24
C ALA A 65 -0.57 1.05 -4.68
N SER A 66 -1.79 0.62 -4.98
CA SER A 66 -2.18 0.21 -6.34
C SER A 66 -2.29 1.40 -7.29
N MET A 67 -2.93 2.49 -6.85
CA MET A 67 -3.09 3.71 -7.67
C MET A 67 -1.75 4.40 -7.96
N PHE A 68 -0.86 4.45 -6.97
CA PHE A 68 0.45 5.11 -7.10
C PHE A 68 1.59 4.19 -7.55
N GLU A 69 1.30 2.92 -7.83
CA GLU A 69 2.29 1.92 -8.28
C GLU A 69 3.45 1.67 -7.29
N PHE A 70 3.19 1.76 -5.98
CA PHE A 70 4.14 1.38 -4.93
C PHE A 70 4.21 -0.15 -4.80
N ARG A 71 5.00 -0.79 -5.67
CA ARG A 71 5.03 -2.24 -5.82
C ARG A 71 5.50 -2.97 -4.56
N HIS A 72 6.58 -2.52 -3.93
CA HIS A 72 7.11 -3.18 -2.73
C HIS A 72 6.14 -3.02 -1.55
N LEU A 73 5.53 -1.84 -1.41
CA LEU A 73 4.47 -1.63 -0.44
C LEU A 73 3.28 -2.55 -0.71
N LEU A 74 2.83 -2.66 -1.96
CA LEU A 74 1.72 -3.52 -2.31
C LEU A 74 2.01 -4.99 -2.00
N VAL A 75 3.22 -5.51 -2.33
CA VAL A 75 3.64 -6.87 -1.94
C VAL A 75 3.61 -7.03 -0.42
N TYR A 76 4.15 -6.05 0.31
CA TYR A 76 4.19 -6.08 1.77
C TYR A 76 2.79 -6.17 2.38
N LEU A 77 1.85 -5.36 1.91
CA LEU A 77 0.46 -5.32 2.40
C LEU A 77 -0.36 -6.55 2.01
N LEU A 78 -0.13 -7.10 0.81
CA LEU A 78 -0.83 -8.30 0.34
C LEU A 78 -0.33 -9.57 1.03
N LYS A 79 0.92 -9.62 1.50
CA LYS A 79 1.53 -10.82 2.10
C LYS A 79 0.66 -11.50 3.18
N PRO A 80 0.12 -10.79 4.19
CA PRO A 80 -0.74 -11.39 5.22
C PRO A 80 -2.17 -11.73 4.76
N MET A 81 -2.59 -11.28 3.56
CA MET A 81 -3.97 -11.40 3.10
C MET A 81 -4.27 -12.81 2.59
N LYS A 82 -5.47 -13.31 2.92
CA LYS A 82 -5.91 -14.68 2.58
C LYS A 82 -6.88 -14.71 1.40
N SER A 83 -7.62 -13.63 1.19
CA SER A 83 -8.61 -13.51 0.13
C SER A 83 -8.52 -12.15 -0.56
N VAL A 84 -8.82 -12.12 -1.87
CA VAL A 84 -9.00 -10.88 -2.63
C VAL A 84 -10.06 -9.99 -1.96
N LYS A 85 -11.14 -10.59 -1.46
CA LYS A 85 -12.24 -9.89 -0.79
C LYS A 85 -11.85 -9.21 0.53
N ASP A 86 -10.72 -9.60 1.11
CA ASP A 86 -10.19 -8.94 2.31
C ASP A 86 -9.43 -7.64 1.95
N CYS A 87 -9.16 -7.43 0.65
CA CYS A 87 -8.26 -6.39 0.16
C CYS A 87 -8.98 -5.31 -0.65
N ILE A 88 -9.93 -5.69 -1.50
CA ILE A 88 -10.58 -4.83 -2.49
C ILE A 88 -12.02 -5.29 -2.78
N ASP A 89 -12.88 -4.33 -3.14
CA ASP A 89 -14.21 -4.57 -3.71
C ASP A 89 -14.19 -4.42 -5.25
N GLU A 90 -15.31 -4.73 -5.91
CA GLU A 90 -15.43 -4.64 -7.38
C GLU A 90 -15.13 -3.23 -7.91
N GLU A 91 -15.56 -2.20 -7.19
CA GLU A 91 -15.34 -0.79 -7.56
C GLU A 91 -13.85 -0.40 -7.52
N ASP A 92 -13.05 -1.02 -6.64
CA ASP A 92 -11.63 -0.73 -6.49
C ASP A 92 -10.82 -1.22 -7.71
N VAL A 93 -11.30 -2.27 -8.39
CA VAL A 93 -10.62 -2.90 -9.54
C VAL A 93 -10.50 -1.93 -10.71
N GLU A 94 -11.47 -1.04 -10.90
CA GLU A 94 -11.47 -0.05 -11.99
C GLU A 94 -10.32 0.95 -11.86
N TYR A 95 -9.86 1.22 -10.63
CA TYR A 95 -8.79 2.17 -10.34
C TYR A 95 -7.40 1.52 -10.30
N MET A 96 -7.31 0.19 -10.47
CA MET A 96 -6.05 -0.53 -10.43
C MET A 96 -5.30 -0.42 -11.76
N THR A 97 -3.99 -0.26 -11.66
CA THR A 97 -3.13 -0.41 -12.84
C THR A 97 -3.04 -1.88 -13.26
N ASN A 98 -2.73 -2.14 -14.53
CA ASN A 98 -2.49 -3.48 -15.04
C ASN A 98 -1.41 -4.22 -14.22
N GLU A 99 -0.36 -3.52 -13.79
CA GLU A 99 0.70 -4.09 -12.97
C GLU A 99 0.20 -4.48 -11.58
N SER A 100 -0.61 -3.64 -10.92
CA SER A 100 -1.24 -3.98 -9.65
C SER A 100 -2.18 -5.18 -9.79
N MET A 101 -3.00 -5.25 -10.85
CA MET A 101 -3.88 -6.41 -11.11
C MET A 101 -3.08 -7.71 -11.24
N LYS A 102 -1.98 -7.69 -12.00
CA LYS A 102 -1.10 -8.87 -12.13
C LYS A 102 -0.56 -9.33 -10.79
N MET A 103 -0.23 -8.40 -9.89
CA MET A 103 0.26 -8.75 -8.55
C MET A 103 -0.83 -9.41 -7.68
N PHE A 104 -2.09 -8.96 -7.78
CA PHE A 104 -3.21 -9.63 -7.11
C PHE A 104 -3.45 -11.03 -7.66
N ILE A 105 -3.45 -11.18 -8.99
CA ILE A 105 -3.56 -12.49 -9.66
C ILE A 105 -2.42 -13.40 -9.18
N ALA A 106 -1.17 -12.92 -9.19
CA ALA A 106 -0.01 -13.67 -8.69
C ALA A 106 -0.20 -14.12 -7.24
N LYS A 107 -0.62 -13.21 -6.35
CA LYS A 107 -0.84 -13.51 -4.94
C LYS A 107 -1.94 -14.54 -4.71
N PHE A 108 -3.12 -14.36 -5.31
CA PHE A 108 -4.31 -15.13 -4.91
C PHE A 108 -4.62 -16.34 -5.79
N LEU A 109 -4.15 -16.35 -7.03
CA LEU A 109 -4.34 -17.48 -7.95
C LEU A 109 -3.15 -18.43 -7.97
N TYR A 110 -1.91 -17.93 -7.84
CA TYR A 110 -0.72 -18.75 -8.00
C TYR A 110 -0.06 -19.21 -6.68
N GLU A 111 -0.22 -18.52 -5.55
CA GLU A 111 0.30 -19.03 -4.25
C GLU A 111 -0.52 -20.19 -3.65
N LYS A 112 -1.64 -20.59 -4.28
CA LYS A 112 -2.45 -21.74 -3.85
C LYS A 112 -1.96 -23.09 -4.38
N PHE A 113 -0.89 -23.13 -5.19
CA PHE A 113 -0.29 -24.35 -5.75
C PHE A 113 1.12 -24.59 -5.21
#